data_AF-A0A0C2XCJ4-F1
#
_entry.id   AF-A0A0C2XCJ4-F1
#
_cell.length_a   1.000
_cell.length_b   1.000
_cell.length_c   1.000
_cell.angle_alpha   90.00
_cell.angle_beta   90.00
_cell.angle_gamma   90.00
#
_symmetry.space_group_name_H-M   'P 1'
#
loop_
_entity.id
_entity.type
_entity.pdbx_description
1 polymer ?
#
loop_
_entity_poly.entity_id
_entity_poly.type
_entity_poly.pdbx_seq_one_letter_code
_entity_poly.pdbx_strand_id
1 'polypeptide(L)' 'MSFMLVRLLQSFSSVSLDPASAPPGSLPPSDWKGLPGRKSIEQIIPRTHLTLYSLGGLWVKMKESVEETN' A
#
# COMPACT_ATOMS: atom_id res chain seq x y z
N MET A 1 7.74 5.11 -18.91
CA MET A 1 7.00 5.06 -17.63
C MET A 1 7.90 4.49 -16.53
N SER A 2 8.97 5.19 -16.15
CA SER A 2 9.93 4.68 -15.15
C SER A 2 10.55 5.80 -14.31
N PHE A 3 10.81 6.96 -14.92
CA PHE A 3 11.42 8.12 -14.27
C PHE A 3 10.77 8.52 -12.93
N MET A 4 9.43 8.63 -12.87
CA MET A 4 8.73 9.01 -11.65
C MET A 4 8.91 7.99 -10.52
N LEU A 5 8.81 6.69 -10.82
CA LEU A 5 9.00 5.63 -9.83
C LEU A 5 10.44 5.59 -9.32
N VAL A 6 11.41 5.69 -10.24
CA VAL A 6 12.83 5.69 -9.87
C VAL A 6 13.17 6.87 -8.98
N ARG A 7 12.73 8.08 -9.33
CA ARG A 7 12.96 9.28 -8.51
C ARG A 7 12.28 9.19 -7.16
N LEU A 8 11.04 8.70 -7.11
CA LEU A 8 10.31 8.52 -5.87
C LEU A 8 11.04 7.54 -4.95
N LEU A 9 11.46 6.37 -5.46
CA LEU A 9 12.12 5.35 -4.66
C LEU A 9 13.55 5.72 -4.24
N GLN A 10 14.22 6.61 -4.98
CA GLN A 10 15.52 7.16 -4.56
C GLN A 10 15.39 8.14 -3.39
N SER A 11 14.28 8.89 -3.31
CA SER A 11 14.05 9.85 -2.23
C SER A 11 13.69 9.21 -0.89
N PHE A 12 13.27 7.94 -0.86
CA PHE A 12 12.82 7.25 0.36
C PHE A 12 13.60 5.95 0.61
N SER A 13 14.18 5.82 1.81
CA SER A 13 14.93 4.64 2.24
C SER A 13 14.03 3.46 2.65
N SER A 14 12.77 3.71 3.00
CA SER A 14 11.81 2.63 3.29
C SER A 14 10.38 3.03 2.95
N VAL A 15 9.59 2.07 2.44
CA VAL A 15 8.15 2.20 2.20
C VAL A 15 7.44 1.01 2.85
N SER A 16 6.49 1.27 3.75
CA SER A 16 5.70 0.23 4.42
C SER A 16 4.22 0.58 4.40
N LEU A 17 3.35 -0.42 4.26
CA LEU A 17 1.90 -0.23 4.34
C LEU A 17 1.51 0.29 5.74
N ASP A 18 0.55 1.23 5.78
CA ASP A 18 0.01 1.78 7.02
C ASP A 18 -1.51 1.62 7.10
N PRO A 19 -2.01 0.46 7.53
CA PRO A 19 -3.45 0.21 7.65
C PRO A 19 -4.14 1.15 8.65
N ALA A 20 -3.42 1.66 9.65
CA ALA A 20 -3.97 2.54 10.68
C ALA A 20 -4.43 3.91 10.13
N SER A 21 -3.82 4.35 9.04
CA SER A 21 -4.18 5.62 8.37
C SER A 21 -5.32 5.45 7.36
N ALA A 22 -5.76 4.21 7.11
CA ALA A 22 -6.82 3.95 6.14
C ALA A 22 -8.20 4.38 6.69
N PRO A 23 -9.11 4.88 5.82
CA PRO A 23 -10.47 5.23 6.22
C PRO A 23 -11.22 4.07 6.89
N PRO A 24 -12.13 4.35 7.84
CA PRO A 24 -12.99 3.32 8.41
C PRO A 24 -13.76 2.57 7.32
N GLY A 25 -13.74 1.24 7.37
CA GLY A 25 -14.44 0.38 6.42
C GLY A 25 -13.72 0.14 5.08
N SER A 26 -12.51 0.67 4.88
CA SER A 26 -11.70 0.38 3.68
C SER A 26 -10.73 -0.79 3.85
N LEU A 27 -10.55 -1.28 5.09
CA LEU A 27 -9.70 -2.42 5.39
C LEU A 27 -10.44 -3.76 5.21
N PRO A 28 -9.74 -4.84 4.84
CA PRO A 28 -10.29 -6.19 4.84
C PRO A 28 -10.93 -6.55 6.19
N PRO A 29 -12.15 -7.10 6.19
CA PRO A 29 -12.77 -7.56 7.43
C PRO A 29 -12.04 -8.78 7.98
N SER A 30 -12.11 -8.97 9.30
CA SER A 30 -11.45 -10.07 10.04
C SER A 30 -11.78 -11.45 9.49
N ASP A 31 -12.98 -11.61 8.95
CA ASP A 31 -13.52 -12.88 8.47
C ASP A 31 -12.76 -13.42 7.25
N TRP A 32 -11.93 -12.58 6.61
CA TRP A 32 -11.10 -12.99 5.50
C TRP A 32 -9.97 -13.95 5.92
N LYS A 33 -9.45 -13.84 7.15
CA LYS A 33 -8.27 -14.58 7.62
C LYS A 33 -8.40 -16.12 7.57
N GLY A 34 -9.60 -16.66 7.40
CA GLY A 34 -9.87 -18.10 7.27
C GLY A 34 -10.34 -18.54 5.87
N LEU A 35 -10.45 -17.62 4.91
CA LEU A 35 -10.97 -17.96 3.58
C LEU A 35 -9.87 -18.56 2.69
N PRO A 36 -10.23 -19.51 1.80
CA PRO A 36 -9.27 -20.10 0.88
C PRO A 36 -8.74 -19.07 -0.14
N GLY A 37 -7.49 -19.23 -0.54
CA GLY A 37 -6.85 -18.42 -1.59
C GLY A 37 -6.31 -17.08 -1.11
N ARG A 38 -6.13 -16.14 -2.05
CA ARG A 38 -5.49 -14.82 -1.79
C ARG A 38 -6.25 -13.97 -0.77
N LYS A 39 -7.56 -14.19 -0.64
CA LYS A 39 -8.44 -13.38 0.20
C LYS A 39 -8.00 -13.39 1.67
N SER A 40 -7.39 -14.46 2.18
CA SER A 40 -6.92 -14.55 3.57
C SER A 40 -5.65 -13.77 3.88
N ILE A 41 -4.81 -13.51 2.88
CA ILE A 41 -3.54 -12.79 3.03
C ILE A 41 -3.61 -11.35 2.55
N GLU A 42 -4.73 -10.95 1.94
CA GLU A 42 -4.89 -9.64 1.34
C GLU A 42 -5.01 -8.57 2.44
N GLN A 43 -4.21 -7.49 2.31
CA GLN A 43 -4.17 -6.39 3.28
C GLN A 43 -5.00 -5.18 2.83
N ILE A 44 -5.52 -5.22 1.60
CA ILE A 44 -6.38 -4.19 0.99
C ILE A 44 -7.64 -4.82 0.39
N ILE A 45 -8.65 -4.02 0.06
CA ILE A 45 -9.82 -4.52 -0.68
C ILE A 45 -9.69 -4.09 -2.15
N PRO A 46 -9.26 -4.99 -3.05
CA PRO A 46 -9.23 -4.68 -4.48
C PRO A 46 -10.67 -4.57 -5.03
N ARG A 47 -10.92 -3.55 -5.84
CA ARG A 47 -12.17 -3.35 -6.59
C ARG A 47 -11.88 -2.99 -8.03
N THR A 48 -12.83 -3.27 -8.91
CA THR A 48 -12.74 -2.97 -10.34
C THR A 48 -14.06 -2.38 -10.80
N HIS A 49 -14.06 -1.11 -11.20
CA HIS A 49 -15.22 -0.47 -11.85
C HIS A 49 -14.93 -0.24 -13.33
N LEU A 50 -13.83 0.46 -13.62
CA LEU A 50 -13.27 0.63 -14.96
C LEU A 50 -11.79 0.22 -14.95
N THR A 51 -11.06 0.70 -13.96
CA THR A 51 -9.71 0.26 -13.62
C THR A 51 -9.70 -0.47 -12.29
N LEU A 52 -8.69 -1.32 -12.08
CA LEU A 52 -8.41 -1.95 -10.79
C LEU A 52 -7.88 -0.89 -9.81
N TYR A 53 -8.42 -0.87 -8.59
CA TYR A 53 -7.98 0.05 -7.54
C TYR A 53 -8.18 -0.55 -6.14
N SER A 54 -7.49 0.03 -5.14
CA SER A 54 -7.68 -0.28 -3.72
C SER A 54 -8.82 0.56 -3.16
N LEU A 55 -9.84 -0.07 -2.55
CA LEU A 55 -10.89 0.65 -1.84
C LEU A 55 -10.29 1.51 -0.72
N GLY A 56 -10.62 2.80 -0.70
CA GLY A 56 -10.07 3.74 0.29
C GLY A 56 -8.61 4.14 0.07
N GLY A 57 -8.00 3.73 -1.05
CA GLY A 57 -6.62 4.06 -1.40
C GLY A 57 -5.58 3.11 -0.81
N LEU A 58 -4.31 3.44 -1.02
CA LEU A 58 -3.17 2.75 -0.44
C LEU A 58 -2.40 3.72 0.45
N TRP A 59 -2.43 3.47 1.76
CA TRP A 59 -1.79 4.33 2.75
C TRP A 59 -0.45 3.71 3.13
N VAL A 60 0.61 4.51 3.05
CA VAL A 60 1.98 4.05 3.29
C VAL A 60 2.72 5.05 4.16
N LYS A 61 3.58 4.53 5.03
CA LYS A 61 4.62 5.29 5.71
C LYS A 61 5.89 5.22 4.87
N MET A 62 6.45 6.38 4.58
CA MET A 62 7.71 6.51 3.86
C MET A 62 8.75 7.15 4.77
N LYS A 63 9.98 6.64 4.74
CA LYS A 63 11.12 7.22 5.45
C LYS A 63 12.04 7.87 4.42
N GLU A 64 12.32 9.15 4.58
CA GLU A 64 13.23 9.87 3.69
C GLU A 64 14.62 9.24 3.67
N SER A 65 15.27 9.27 2.51
CA SER A 65 16.66 8.83 2.37
C SER A 65 17.57 9.95 2.87
N VAL A 66 18.55 9.59 3.71
CA VAL A 66 19.59 10.54 4.12
C VAL A 66 20.69 10.48 3.05
N GLU A 67 21.07 11.61 2.48
CA GLU A 67 22.25 11.69 1.63
C GLU A 67 23.49 11.48 2.52
N GLU A 68 24.27 10.43 2.26
CA GLU A 68 25.60 10.29 2.83
C GLU A 68 26.47 11.43 2.28
N THR A 69 26.63 12.48 3.07
CA THR A 69 27.56 13.58 2.82
C THR A 69 28.97 13.07 3.15
N ASN A 70 29.71 12.65 2.12
CA ASN A 70 31.17 12.46 2.16
C ASN A 70 31.89 13.80 2.00
#